data_AF-A0A6J0JN11-F1
#
_entry.id   AF-A0A6J0JN11-F1
#
_cell.length_a   1.000
_cell.length_b   1.000
_cell.length_c   1.000
_cell.angle_alpha   90.00
_cell.angle_beta   90.00
_cell.angle_gamma   90.00
#
_symmetry.space_group_name_H-M   'P 1'
#
loop_
_entity.id
_entity.type
_entity.pdbx_description
1 polymer ?
#
loop_
_entity_poly.entity_id
_entity_poly.type
_entity_poly.pdbx_seq_one_letter_code
_entity_poly.pdbx_strand_id
1 'polypeptide(L)'
;MTKENIAEPMKDIRRALLEAYVSLPVVRKFVQSVSDQAVRMGVIRGFKPDQQLVKIVHDELVKVMGGEVSEIQFVKSGPTVILLAGLQGVGKTTVCAKLAYYLKKQGKSCMLIAGDVYRPAAIDQLVILGERIGVPIYTAGTEVKPADIAKQGRQRDDG
;
A
#
# COMPACT_ATOMS: atom_id res chain seq x y z
N MET A 1 -26.75 -12.00 -18.37
CA MET A 1 -25.95 -13.18 -18.74
C MET A 1 -26.48 -14.37 -17.95
N THR A 2 -26.32 -15.61 -18.40
CA THR A 2 -26.73 -16.79 -17.61
C THR A 2 -25.56 -17.28 -16.74
N LYS A 3 -25.86 -18.05 -15.68
CA LYS A 3 -24.84 -18.62 -14.81
C LYS A 3 -23.91 -19.57 -15.58
N GLU A 4 -24.47 -20.31 -16.53
CA GLU A 4 -23.76 -21.26 -17.37
C GLU A 4 -22.74 -20.54 -18.26
N ASN A 5 -23.11 -19.40 -18.86
CA ASN A 5 -22.26 -18.66 -19.80
C ASN A 5 -21.07 -17.94 -19.12
N ILE A 6 -21.12 -17.73 -17.81
CA ILE A 6 -20.05 -17.04 -17.05
C ILE A 6 -19.25 -17.98 -16.15
N ALA A 7 -19.67 -19.25 -16.01
CA ALA A 7 -19.08 -20.20 -15.07
C ALA A 7 -17.59 -20.45 -15.33
N GLU A 8 -17.22 -20.66 -16.59
CA GLU A 8 -15.84 -20.93 -17.00
C GLU A 8 -14.93 -19.70 -16.81
N PRO A 9 -15.28 -18.50 -17.32
CA PRO A 9 -14.54 -17.27 -17.01
C PRO A 9 -14.38 -17.00 -15.50
N MET A 10 -15.42 -17.24 -14.69
CA MET A 10 -15.33 -17.04 -13.24
C MET A 10 -14.38 -18.02 -12.57
N LYS A 11 -14.29 -19.26 -13.08
CA LYS A 11 -13.34 -20.26 -12.57
C LYS A 11 -11.89 -19.84 -12.85
N ASP A 12 -11.63 -19.29 -14.03
CA ASP A 12 -10.30 -18.81 -14.41
C ASP A 12 -9.88 -17.59 -13.60
N ILE A 13 -10.79 -16.61 -13.44
CA ILE A 13 -10.55 -15.44 -12.58
C ILE A 13 -10.28 -15.87 -11.13
N ARG A 14 -11.06 -16.81 -10.60
CA ARG A 14 -10.83 -17.35 -9.25
C ARG A 14 -9.44 -17.95 -9.12
N ARG A 15 -9.01 -18.74 -10.12
CA ARG A 15 -7.69 -19.37 -10.13
C ARG A 15 -6.58 -18.31 -10.17
N ALA A 16 -6.69 -17.35 -11.08
CA ALA A 16 -5.72 -16.26 -11.21
C ALA A 16 -5.55 -15.45 -9.92
N LEU A 17 -6.65 -15.14 -9.22
CA LEU A 17 -6.60 -14.42 -7.93
C LEU A 17 -5.92 -15.24 -6.82
N LEU A 18 -6.17 -16.55 -6.77
CA LEU A 18 -5.51 -17.43 -5.79
C LEU A 18 -4.02 -17.59 -6.09
N GLU A 19 -3.64 -17.72 -7.36
CA GLU A 19 -2.24 -17.75 -7.81
C GLU A 19 -1.51 -16.43 -7.51
N ALA A 20 -2.24 -15.31 -7.50
CA ALA A 20 -1.75 -14.00 -7.08
C ALA A 20 -1.71 -13.78 -5.55
N TYR A 21 -1.84 -14.85 -4.75
CA TYR A 21 -1.81 -14.83 -3.28
C TYR A 21 -2.92 -13.98 -2.62
N VAL A 22 -4.05 -13.78 -3.29
CA VAL A 22 -5.23 -13.14 -2.69
C VAL A 22 -5.89 -14.13 -1.72
N SER A 23 -6.26 -13.66 -0.53
CA SER A 23 -6.87 -14.53 0.49
C SER A 23 -8.17 -15.17 0.00
N LEU A 24 -8.37 -16.45 0.31
CA LEU A 24 -9.56 -17.21 -0.10
C LEU A 24 -10.89 -16.52 0.27
N PRO A 25 -11.06 -15.89 1.45
CA PRO A 25 -12.28 -15.15 1.77
C PRO A 25 -12.54 -13.97 0.82
N VAL A 26 -11.49 -13.24 0.43
CA VAL A 26 -11.60 -12.11 -0.52
C VAL A 26 -11.96 -12.62 -1.91
N VAL A 27 -11.28 -13.67 -2.38
CA VAL A 27 -11.57 -14.28 -3.69
C VAL A 27 -13.02 -14.78 -3.76
N ARG A 28 -13.50 -15.47 -2.72
CA ARG A 28 -14.88 -15.97 -2.66
C ARG A 28 -15.89 -14.82 -2.75
N LYS A 29 -15.68 -13.75 -1.97
CA LYS A 29 -16.55 -12.56 -1.99
C LYS A 29 -16.54 -11.88 -3.35
N PHE A 30 -15.34 -11.70 -3.94
CA PHE A 30 -15.18 -11.07 -5.25
C PHE A 30 -15.91 -11.84 -6.35
N VAL A 31 -15.67 -13.14 -6.48
CA VAL A 31 -16.28 -13.98 -7.53
C VAL A 31 -17.81 -14.02 -7.38
N GLN A 32 -18.31 -14.10 -6.14
CA GLN A 32 -19.74 -14.06 -5.87
C GLN A 32 -20.36 -12.72 -6.30
N SER A 33 -19.73 -11.60 -5.94
CA SER A 33 -20.21 -10.26 -6.31
C SER A 33 -20.24 -10.05 -7.82
N VAL A 34 -19.17 -10.42 -8.53
CA VAL A 34 -19.11 -10.35 -10.00
C VAL A 34 -20.18 -11.22 -10.65
N SER A 35 -20.36 -12.46 -10.16
CA SER A 35 -21.37 -13.38 -10.69
C SER A 35 -22.78 -12.84 -10.51
N ASP A 36 -23.10 -12.31 -9.33
CA ASP A 36 -24.40 -11.73 -9.04
C ASP A 36 -24.67 -10.49 -9.90
N GLN A 37 -23.66 -9.62 -10.09
CA GLN A 37 -23.79 -8.45 -10.96
C GLN A 37 -23.99 -8.84 -12.44
N ALA A 38 -23.24 -9.84 -12.94
CA ALA A 38 -23.35 -10.32 -14.32
C ALA A 38 -24.71 -10.97 -14.64
N VAL A 39 -25.29 -11.67 -13.67
CA VAL A 39 -26.66 -12.22 -13.80
C VAL A 39 -27.69 -11.09 -13.75
N ARG A 40 -27.60 -10.18 -12.75
CA ARG A 40 -28.55 -9.06 -12.59
C ARG A 40 -28.59 -8.12 -13.79
N MET A 41 -27.44 -7.78 -14.38
CA MET A 41 -27.38 -6.84 -15.51
C MET A 41 -27.94 -7.40 -16.82
N GLY A 42 -28.13 -8.72 -16.94
CA GLY A 42 -28.60 -9.30 -18.20
C GLY A 42 -27.60 -9.12 -19.35
N VAL A 43 -28.04 -9.31 -20.60
CA VAL A 43 -27.26 -8.91 -21.79
C VAL A 43 -27.82 -7.57 -22.25
N ILE A 44 -27.00 -6.53 -22.26
CA ILE A 44 -27.42 -5.21 -22.74
C ILE A 44 -27.34 -5.20 -24.26
N ARG A 45 -28.44 -4.84 -24.94
CA ARG A 45 -28.48 -4.72 -26.41
C ARG A 45 -27.46 -3.67 -26.86
N GLY A 46 -26.68 -4.01 -27.89
CA GLY A 46 -25.66 -3.13 -28.47
C GLY A 46 -24.26 -3.27 -27.87
N PHE A 47 -24.07 -4.08 -26.83
CA PHE A 47 -22.76 -4.40 -26.26
C PHE A 47 -22.45 -5.89 -26.37
N LYS A 48 -21.19 -6.22 -26.62
CA LYS A 48 -20.76 -7.61 -26.64
C LYS A 48 -20.67 -8.16 -25.19
N PRO A 49 -21.16 -9.38 -24.92
CA PRO A 49 -21.20 -9.94 -23.57
C PRO A 49 -19.83 -10.06 -22.86
N ASP A 50 -18.77 -10.31 -23.62
CA ASP A 50 -17.37 -10.36 -23.15
C ASP A 50 -16.90 -9.00 -22.61
N GLN A 51 -17.17 -7.91 -23.35
CA GLN A 51 -16.83 -6.56 -22.91
C GLN A 51 -17.61 -6.15 -21.66
N GLN A 52 -18.88 -6.55 -21.58
CA GLN A 52 -19.70 -6.30 -20.40
C GLN A 52 -19.13 -7.04 -19.17
N LEU A 53 -18.67 -8.28 -19.34
CA LEU A 53 -18.03 -9.04 -18.25
C LEU A 53 -16.73 -8.39 -17.79
N VAL A 54 -15.87 -7.97 -18.72
CA VAL A 54 -14.62 -7.25 -18.42
C VAL A 54 -14.91 -6.00 -17.60
N LYS A 55 -15.93 -5.23 -17.99
CA LYS A 55 -16.33 -4.04 -17.23
C LYS A 55 -16.76 -4.37 -15.80
N ILE A 56 -17.60 -5.39 -15.61
CA ILE A 56 -18.07 -5.78 -14.27
C ILE A 56 -16.89 -6.21 -13.39
N VAL A 57 -15.96 -7.01 -13.94
CA VAL A 57 -14.75 -7.43 -13.23
C VAL A 57 -13.89 -6.23 -12.86
N HIS A 58 -13.65 -5.32 -13.79
CA HIS A 58 -12.91 -4.08 -13.55
C HIS A 58 -13.54 -3.24 -12.44
N ASP A 59 -14.85 -2.98 -12.52
CA ASP A 59 -15.56 -2.14 -11.56
C ASP A 59 -15.54 -2.77 -10.16
N GLU A 60 -15.60 -4.10 -10.06
CA GLU A 60 -15.46 -4.80 -8.79
C GLU A 60 -14.03 -4.73 -8.25
N LEU A 61 -12.99 -4.82 -9.11
CA LEU A 61 -11.60 -4.65 -8.69
C LEU A 61 -11.37 -3.25 -8.12
N VAL A 62 -11.90 -2.20 -8.78
CA VAL A 62 -11.82 -0.82 -8.29
C VAL A 62 -12.45 -0.69 -6.90
N LYS A 63 -13.63 -1.27 -6.69
CA LYS A 63 -14.31 -1.26 -5.38
C LYS A 63 -13.48 -1.96 -4.30
N VAL A 64 -12.93 -3.15 -4.59
CA VAL A 64 -12.11 -3.90 -3.62
C VAL A 64 -10.82 -3.16 -3.27
N MET A 65 -10.25 -2.41 -4.21
CA MET A 65 -9.02 -1.64 -4.01
C MET A 65 -9.25 -0.32 -3.25
N GLY A 66 -10.49 0.01 -2.88
CA GLY A 66 -10.81 1.15 -2.01
C GLY A 66 -11.39 2.37 -2.73
N GLY A 67 -11.42 2.38 -4.07
CA GLY A 67 -12.17 3.35 -4.90
C GLY A 67 -11.77 4.83 -4.84
N GLU A 68 -11.17 5.29 -3.74
CA GLU A 68 -10.84 6.69 -3.47
C GLU A 68 -9.37 6.85 -3.11
N VAL A 69 -8.76 7.93 -3.61
CA VAL A 69 -7.40 8.31 -3.26
C VAL A 69 -7.42 9.01 -1.90
N SER A 70 -6.75 8.43 -0.92
CA SER A 70 -6.52 9.08 0.38
C SER A 70 -5.17 9.76 0.39
N GLU A 71 -5.15 11.07 0.63
CA GLU A 71 -3.93 11.84 0.83
C GLU A 71 -3.42 11.76 2.28
N ILE A 72 -2.13 12.01 2.46
CA ILE A 72 -1.53 12.15 3.79
C ILE A 72 -2.09 13.41 4.46
N GLN A 73 -2.72 13.23 5.61
CA GLN A 73 -3.20 14.35 6.43
C GLN A 73 -2.04 14.92 7.25
N PHE A 74 -1.57 16.10 6.88
CA PHE A 74 -0.51 16.81 7.60
C PHE A 74 -1.10 17.62 8.76
N VAL A 75 -0.37 17.68 9.88
CA VAL A 75 -0.75 18.55 11.00
C VAL A 75 -0.59 20.02 10.62
N LYS A 76 -1.43 20.90 11.20
CA LYS A 76 -1.41 22.35 10.92
C LYS A 76 -0.19 23.07 11.48
N SER A 77 0.40 22.53 12.55
CA SER A 77 1.53 23.13 13.26
C SER A 77 2.45 22.02 13.77
N GLY A 78 3.75 22.25 13.67
CA GLY A 78 4.79 21.27 14.02
C GLY A 78 5.00 20.18 12.96
N PRO A 79 5.92 19.24 13.23
CA PRO A 79 6.26 18.15 12.32
C PRO A 79 5.17 17.08 12.31
N THR A 80 4.85 16.57 11.13
CA THR A 80 3.97 15.41 10.96
C THR A 80 4.79 14.14 11.14
N VAL A 81 4.47 13.34 12.15
CA VAL A 81 5.15 12.07 12.43
C VAL A 81 4.49 10.92 11.67
N ILE A 82 5.23 10.26 10.79
CA ILE A 82 4.76 9.10 10.01
C ILE A 82 5.55 7.86 10.47
N LEU A 83 4.85 6.87 11.02
CA LEU A 83 5.42 5.58 11.42
C LEU A 83 5.18 4.52 10.34
N LEU A 84 6.24 3.89 9.85
CA LEU A 84 6.13 2.72 8.99
C LEU A 84 6.24 1.43 9.81
N ALA A 85 5.10 0.78 10.00
CA ALA A 85 4.98 -0.52 10.66
C ALA A 85 4.58 -1.62 9.66
N GLY A 86 4.88 -2.87 9.98
CA GLY A 86 4.58 -4.01 9.12
C GLY A 86 5.51 -5.19 9.39
N LEU A 87 5.25 -6.32 8.72
CA LEU A 87 6.02 -7.56 8.91
C LEU A 87 7.50 -7.41 8.51
N GLN A 88 8.35 -8.29 9.00
CA GLN A 88 9.76 -8.31 8.61
C GLN A 88 9.88 -8.61 7.12
N GLY A 89 10.81 -7.94 6.42
CA GLY A 89 11.07 -8.19 4.99
C GLY A 89 10.15 -7.46 4.00
N VAL A 90 9.07 -6.80 4.42
CA VAL A 90 8.11 -6.13 3.50
C VAL A 90 8.62 -4.81 2.89
N GLY A 91 9.91 -4.49 3.04
CA GLY A 91 10.52 -3.31 2.42
C GLY A 91 10.33 -1.97 3.15
N LYS A 92 9.95 -1.97 4.44
CA LYS A 92 9.68 -0.74 5.24
C LYS A 92 10.77 0.33 5.12
N THR A 93 12.04 -0.05 5.25
CA THR A 93 13.19 0.88 5.16
C THR A 93 13.28 1.54 3.78
N THR A 94 13.06 0.77 2.71
CA THR A 94 13.05 1.28 1.34
C THR A 94 11.84 2.17 1.09
N VAL A 95 10.66 1.80 1.60
CA VAL A 95 9.45 2.63 1.53
C VAL A 95 9.65 3.94 2.29
N CYS A 96 10.32 3.91 3.44
CA CYS A 96 10.66 5.10 4.22
C CYS A 96 11.45 6.12 3.39
N ALA A 97 12.54 5.67 2.76
CA ALA A 97 13.35 6.52 1.90
C ALA A 97 12.58 7.02 0.66
N LYS A 98 11.79 6.14 0.02
CA LYS A 98 10.96 6.53 -1.13
C LYS A 98 9.92 7.59 -0.77
N LEU A 99 9.26 7.42 0.38
CA LEU A 99 8.26 8.37 0.87
C LEU A 99 8.90 9.71 1.19
N ALA A 100 10.03 9.73 1.91
CA ALA A 100 10.75 10.97 2.20
C ALA A 100 11.21 11.69 0.92
N TYR A 101 11.71 10.96 -0.07
CA TYR A 101 12.09 11.53 -1.37
C TYR A 101 10.89 12.10 -2.13
N TYR A 102 9.75 11.40 -2.11
CA TYR A 102 8.50 11.87 -2.72
C TYR A 102 8.02 13.17 -2.06
N LEU A 103 7.99 13.24 -0.73
CA LEU A 103 7.60 14.44 0.02
C LEU A 103 8.57 15.61 -0.22
N LYS A 104 9.88 15.33 -0.28
CA LYS A 104 10.90 16.32 -0.64
C LYS A 104 10.65 16.91 -2.03
N LYS A 105 10.29 16.08 -3.01
CA LYS A 105 9.90 16.55 -4.36
C LYS A 105 8.65 17.43 -4.37
N GLN A 106 7.77 17.26 -3.39
CA GLN A 106 6.60 18.12 -3.17
C GLN A 106 6.94 19.39 -2.37
N GLY A 107 8.22 19.67 -2.10
CA GLY A 107 8.67 20.86 -1.38
C GLY A 107 8.55 20.75 0.15
N LYS A 108 8.31 19.56 0.70
CA LYS A 108 8.28 19.34 2.16
C LYS A 108 9.70 19.14 2.69
N SER A 109 10.01 19.75 3.83
CA SER A 109 11.17 19.35 4.65
C SER A 109 10.85 18.02 5.33
N CYS A 110 11.82 17.11 5.37
CA CYS A 110 11.68 15.77 5.95
C CYS A 110 12.96 15.37 6.66
N MET A 111 12.83 14.60 7.75
CA MET A 111 13.93 13.88 8.39
C MET A 111 13.54 12.41 8.60
N LEU A 112 14.51 11.51 8.41
CA LEU A 112 14.35 10.08 8.68
C LEU A 112 14.84 9.76 10.10
N ILE A 113 14.13 8.89 10.81
CA ILE A 113 14.53 8.43 12.14
C ILE A 113 14.75 6.91 12.11
N ALA A 114 15.96 6.47 12.49
CA ALA A 114 16.36 5.07 12.49
C ALA A 114 15.84 4.31 13.73
N GLY A 115 14.58 3.88 13.70
CA GLY A 115 13.95 3.15 14.80
C GLY A 115 14.10 1.61 14.78
N ASP A 116 14.66 1.03 13.72
CA ASP A 116 14.86 -0.43 13.59
C ASP A 116 16.24 -0.83 14.14
N VAL A 117 16.33 -0.94 15.48
CA VAL A 117 17.59 -1.26 16.19
C VAL A 117 17.87 -2.76 16.30
N TYR A 118 16.89 -3.60 15.96
CA TYR A 118 16.99 -5.05 16.15
C TYR A 118 17.45 -5.78 14.88
N ARG A 119 17.13 -5.25 13.70
CA ARG A 119 17.52 -5.89 12.45
C ARG A 119 18.95 -5.50 12.06
N PRO A 120 19.83 -6.47 11.75
CA PRO A 120 21.20 -6.20 11.32
C PRO A 120 21.27 -5.21 10.16
N ALA A 121 22.21 -4.27 10.23
CA ALA A 121 22.48 -3.23 9.23
C ALA A 121 21.27 -2.35 8.83
N ALA A 122 20.16 -2.36 9.59
CA ALA A 122 18.98 -1.59 9.23
C ALA A 122 19.20 -0.08 9.37
N ILE A 123 19.97 0.32 10.38
CA ILE A 123 20.41 1.71 10.59
C ILE A 123 21.29 2.13 9.42
N ASP A 124 22.36 1.39 9.13
CA ASP A 124 23.30 1.70 8.04
C ASP A 124 22.59 1.77 6.69
N GLN A 125 21.66 0.83 6.43
CA GLN A 125 20.84 0.84 5.23
C GLN A 125 20.02 2.13 5.11
N LEU A 126 19.38 2.58 6.21
CA LEU A 126 18.59 3.81 6.20
C LEU A 126 19.47 5.04 6.00
N VAL A 127 20.66 5.09 6.62
CA VAL A 127 21.65 6.16 6.45
C VAL A 127 22.07 6.27 4.99
N ILE A 128 22.52 5.17 4.38
CA ILE A 128 22.94 5.14 2.96
C ILE A 128 21.80 5.60 2.05
N LEU A 129 20.57 5.14 2.30
CA LEU A 129 19.42 5.54 1.49
C LEU A 129 19.08 7.03 1.66
N GLY A 130 19.12 7.55 2.89
CA GLY A 130 18.83 8.95 3.19
C GLY A 130 19.88 9.91 2.60
N GLU A 131 21.16 9.57 2.71
CA GLU A 131 22.27 10.33 2.11
C GLU A 131 22.13 10.42 0.59
N ARG A 132 21.81 9.30 -0.08
CA ARG A 132 21.58 9.26 -1.54
C ARG A 132 20.47 10.20 -2.00
N ILE A 133 19.45 10.43 -1.19
CA ILE A 133 18.32 11.31 -1.52
C ILE A 133 18.48 12.72 -0.90
N GLY A 134 19.58 12.96 -0.18
CA GLY A 134 19.85 14.20 0.55
C GLY A 134 18.77 14.53 1.57
N VAL A 135 18.30 13.54 2.32
CA VAL A 135 17.35 13.71 3.43
C VAL A 135 18.10 13.43 4.73
N PRO A 136 18.06 14.32 5.73
CA PRO A 136 18.74 14.13 7.01
C PRO A 136 18.24 12.88 7.74
N ILE A 137 19.13 12.23 8.48
CA ILE A 137 18.84 11.01 9.22
C ILE A 137 19.27 11.20 10.68
N TYR A 138 18.37 10.87 11.60
CA TYR A 138 18.65 10.75 13.02
C TYR A 138 18.80 9.28 13.42
N THR A 139 19.87 8.98 14.14
CA THR A 139 20.16 7.66 14.72
C THR A 139 20.85 7.83 16.07
N ALA A 140 20.64 6.88 16.99
CA ALA A 140 21.30 6.82 18.29
C ALA A 140 21.97 5.44 18.55
N GLY A 141 22.27 4.69 17.48
CA GLY A 141 22.84 3.35 17.58
C GLY A 141 21.82 2.27 17.99
N THR A 142 22.32 1.11 18.40
CA THR A 142 21.51 -0.08 18.73
C THR A 142 21.14 -0.22 20.20
N GLU A 143 21.86 0.48 21.09
CA GLU A 143 21.71 0.36 22.54
C GLU A 143 20.53 1.20 23.10
N VAL A 144 20.03 2.15 22.31
CA VAL A 144 18.93 3.03 22.72
C VAL A 144 17.59 2.42 22.32
N LYS A 145 16.61 2.47 23.23
CA LYS A 145 15.27 1.95 22.95
C LYS A 145 14.63 2.71 21.78
N PRO A 146 13.96 2.03 20.83
CA PRO A 146 13.34 2.67 19.66
C PRO A 146 12.42 3.86 20.00
N ALA A 147 11.67 3.77 21.11
CA ALA A 147 10.79 4.84 21.55
C ALA A 147 11.56 6.10 21.95
N ASP A 148 12.74 5.96 22.55
CA ASP A 148 13.57 7.08 22.96
C ASP A 148 14.28 7.69 21.74
N ILE A 149 14.71 6.88 20.77
CA ILE A 149 15.23 7.35 19.47
C ILE A 149 14.17 8.19 18.75
N ALA A 150 12.92 7.71 18.70
CA ALA A 150 11.82 8.44 18.07
C ALA A 150 11.53 9.78 18.76
N LYS A 151 11.55 9.83 20.10
CA LYS A 151 11.36 11.07 20.86
C LYS A 151 12.49 12.07 20.63
N GLN A 152 13.74 11.63 20.73
CA GLN A 152 14.92 12.49 20.57
C GLN A 152 15.02 13.00 19.13
N GLY A 153 14.74 12.14 18.14
CA GLY A 153 14.71 12.54 16.73
C GLY A 153 13.64 13.60 16.48
N ARG A 154 12.43 13.43 17.01
CA ARG A 154 11.36 14.43 16.87
C ARG A 154 11.77 15.80 17.43
N GLN A 155 12.35 15.84 18.63
CA GLN A 155 12.79 17.10 19.25
C GLN A 155 13.87 17.83 18.44
N ARG A 156 14.66 17.09 17.66
CA ARG A 156 15.73 17.66 16.82
C ARG A 156 15.21 18.25 15.51
N ASP A 157 14.01 17.85 15.08
CA ASP A 157 13.32 18.42 13.90
C ASP A 157 12.58 19.73 14.24
N ASP A 158 12.24 19.93 15.51
CA ASP A 158 11.51 21.09 16.03
C ASP A 158 12.39 22.36 16.18
N GLY A 159 13.71 22.27 15.92
CA GLY A 159 14.69 23.37 16.06
C GLY A 159 15.42 23.68 14.77
#